data_AF-A0A7V9JU47-F1
#
_entry.id   AF-A0A7V9JU47-F1
#
_cell.length_a   1.000
_cell.length_b   1.000
_cell.length_c   1.000
_cell.angle_alpha   90.00
_cell.angle_beta   90.00
_cell.angle_gamma   90.00
#
_symmetry.space_group_name_H-M   'P 1'
#
loop_
_entity.id
_entity.type
_entity.pdbx_description
1 polymer ?
#
loop_
_entity_poly.entity_id
_entity_poly.type
_entity_poly.pdbx_seq_one_letter_code
_entity_poly.pdbx_strand_id
1 'polypeptide(L)'
;MDPTPPPPTLRFITGDNAGHMVMVEKERVVLGRNDTADVTVADVKTSREHAAISRRDGAWWVEDLKSRNGTLLNGNALVAPAQLRSGDRIKIGLIELEFDIIAAPAEGTRLTAIEGPLAPAELAIASTLAVIGRGPSTIDVGADAAASEHAQIRLREGAWRLRPCDSDCPT
;
A
#
# COMPACT_ATOMS: atom_id res chain seq x y z
N MET A 1 -15.43 -21.99 -0.68
CA MET A 1 -14.59 -21.05 0.08
C MET A 1 -14.53 -19.79 -0.73
N ASP A 2 -15.15 -18.71 -0.25
CA ASP A 2 -15.06 -17.41 -0.92
C ASP A 2 -13.59 -16.97 -0.86
N PRO A 3 -12.97 -16.51 -1.97
CA PRO A 3 -11.60 -16.02 -1.91
C PRO A 3 -11.56 -14.86 -0.91
N THR A 4 -10.76 -15.01 0.14
CA THR A 4 -10.50 -13.92 1.09
C THR A 4 -9.97 -12.74 0.27
N PRO A 5 -10.67 -11.59 0.25
CA PRO A 5 -10.21 -10.47 -0.55
C PRO A 5 -8.85 -10.01 0.01
N PRO A 6 -7.95 -9.62 -0.89
CA PRO A 6 -6.59 -9.23 -0.54
C PRO A 6 -6.61 -8.09 0.48
N PRO A 7 -5.68 -8.09 1.47
CA PRO A 7 -5.66 -7.07 2.51
C PRO A 7 -5.40 -5.70 1.89
N PRO A 8 -6.13 -4.65 2.29
CA PRO A 8 -5.84 -3.33 1.79
C PRO A 8 -4.56 -2.77 2.42
N THR A 9 -4.06 -1.72 1.80
CA THR A 9 -2.87 -0.97 2.20
C THR A 9 -3.22 0.49 2.40
N LEU A 10 -2.49 1.13 3.31
CA LEU A 10 -2.52 2.57 3.54
C LEU A 10 -1.17 3.15 3.17
N ARG A 11 -1.15 4.02 2.17
CA ARG A 11 0.06 4.68 1.70
C ARG A 11 0.09 6.12 2.18
N PHE A 12 1.14 6.51 2.87
CA PHE A 12 1.35 7.91 3.26
C PHE A 12 1.68 8.74 2.01
N ILE A 13 0.88 9.76 1.73
CA ILE A 13 1.07 10.69 0.61
C ILE A 13 1.91 11.89 1.06
N THR A 14 1.72 12.35 2.30
CA THR A 14 2.41 13.51 2.85
C THR A 14 3.02 13.23 4.22
N GLY A 15 3.86 14.16 4.67
CA GLY A 15 4.58 14.09 5.94
C GLY A 15 5.92 13.36 5.85
N ASP A 16 6.57 13.19 6.99
CA ASP A 16 7.91 12.59 7.09
C ASP A 16 7.94 11.12 6.62
N ASN A 17 6.78 10.45 6.68
CA ASN A 17 6.61 9.08 6.23
C ASN A 17 6.07 8.97 4.79
N ALA A 18 6.11 10.03 3.99
CA ALA A 18 5.60 9.99 2.61
C ALA A 18 6.24 8.84 1.80
N GLY A 19 5.40 8.06 1.11
CA GLY A 19 5.79 6.84 0.39
C GLY A 19 5.75 5.56 1.21
N HIS A 20 5.73 5.64 2.55
CA HIS A 20 5.59 4.47 3.41
C HIS A 20 4.22 3.83 3.24
N MET A 21 4.17 2.49 3.22
CA MET A 21 2.94 1.71 3.10
C MET A 21 2.75 0.84 4.34
N VAL A 22 1.51 0.77 4.82
CA VAL A 22 1.13 -0.07 5.95
C VAL A 22 0.03 -1.03 5.51
N MET A 23 0.24 -2.32 5.76
CA MET A 23 -0.79 -3.33 5.51
C MET A 23 -1.88 -3.27 6.59
N VAL A 24 -3.14 -3.34 6.16
CA VAL A 24 -4.30 -3.37 7.06
C VAL A 24 -4.63 -4.83 7.34
N GLU A 25 -4.02 -5.38 8.39
CA GLU A 25 -4.17 -6.80 8.76
C GLU A 25 -5.41 -7.07 9.61
N LYS A 26 -5.92 -6.04 10.30
CA LYS A 26 -7.05 -6.15 11.24
C LYS A 26 -8.35 -5.71 10.58
N GLU A 27 -9.47 -6.28 11.02
CA GLU A 27 -10.80 -5.83 10.60
C GLU A 27 -11.13 -4.41 11.06
N ARG A 28 -10.45 -3.92 12.11
CA ARG A 28 -10.52 -2.54 12.58
C ARG A 28 -9.10 -2.03 12.82
N VAL A 29 -8.78 -0.91 12.21
CA VAL A 29 -7.49 -0.23 12.31
C VAL A 29 -7.71 1.22 12.71
N VAL A 30 -7.10 1.63 13.82
CA VAL A 30 -7.16 3.01 14.32
C VAL A 30 -5.97 3.80 13.79
N LEU A 31 -6.28 4.94 13.17
CA LEU A 31 -5.33 5.96 12.73
C LEU A 31 -5.23 7.03 13.82
N GLY A 32 -4.01 7.36 14.26
CA GLY A 32 -3.85 8.36 15.29
C GLY A 32 -2.40 8.70 15.61
N ARG A 33 -2.21 9.77 16.38
CA ARG A 33 -0.88 10.23 16.80
C ARG A 33 -0.29 9.38 17.93
N ASN A 34 -1.14 8.66 18.67
CA ASN A 34 -0.66 7.87 19.79
C ASN A 34 0.09 6.62 19.29
N ASP A 35 1.07 6.19 20.05
CA ASP A 35 1.79 4.92 19.85
C ASP A 35 0.89 3.69 20.00
N THR A 36 -0.23 3.83 20.72
CA THR A 36 -1.26 2.78 20.83
C THR A 36 -2.16 2.66 19.60
N ALA A 37 -2.05 3.56 18.62
CA ALA A 37 -2.82 3.46 17.38
C ALA A 37 -2.20 2.42 16.45
N ASP A 38 -3.03 1.64 15.74
CA ASP A 38 -2.57 0.63 14.79
C ASP A 38 -1.72 1.24 13.67
N VAL A 39 -2.06 2.46 13.25
CA VAL A 39 -1.26 3.26 12.32
C VAL A 39 -0.93 4.58 13.01
N THR A 40 0.33 4.71 13.40
CA THR A 40 0.84 5.93 14.02
C THR A 40 1.06 7.00 12.95
N VAL A 41 0.41 8.15 13.15
CA VAL A 41 0.50 9.32 12.28
C VAL A 41 1.15 10.46 13.06
N ALA A 42 2.43 10.68 12.79
CA ALA A 42 3.26 11.66 13.47
C ALA A 42 2.94 13.09 13.01
N ASP A 43 1.82 13.64 13.48
CA ASP A 43 1.45 15.04 13.23
C ASP A 43 0.75 15.66 14.44
N VAL A 44 1.14 16.88 14.80
CA VAL A 44 0.59 17.66 15.91
C VAL A 44 -0.90 17.99 15.74
N LYS A 45 -1.39 18.06 14.49
CA LYS A 45 -2.82 18.27 14.23
C LYS A 45 -3.63 16.95 14.23
N THR A 46 -2.98 15.81 14.35
CA THR A 46 -3.65 14.52 14.49
C THR A 46 -4.02 14.23 15.96
N SER A 47 -5.20 13.67 16.17
CA SER A 47 -5.68 13.29 17.50
C SER A 47 -5.00 11.99 17.92
N ARG A 48 -4.95 11.71 19.23
CA ARG A 48 -4.39 10.44 19.76
C ARG A 48 -5.03 9.23 19.09
N GLU A 49 -6.35 9.22 19.04
CA GLU A 49 -7.18 8.36 18.20
C GLU A 49 -7.99 9.32 17.32
N HIS A 50 -7.79 9.29 16.00
CA HIS A 50 -8.34 10.31 15.10
C HIS A 50 -9.42 9.74 14.21
N ALA A 51 -9.13 8.65 13.51
CA ALA A 51 -10.07 7.97 12.63
C ALA A 51 -9.91 6.46 12.80
N ALA A 52 -10.94 5.70 12.46
CA ALA A 52 -10.86 4.27 12.34
C ALA A 52 -11.29 3.83 10.95
N ILE A 53 -10.57 2.85 10.42
CA ILE A 53 -10.97 2.09 9.26
C ILE A 53 -11.49 0.75 9.74
N SER A 54 -12.67 0.34 9.28
CA SER A 54 -13.28 -0.92 9.69
C SER A 54 -13.92 -1.64 8.51
N ARG A 55 -13.83 -2.97 8.52
CA ARG A 55 -14.50 -3.83 7.56
C ARG A 55 -15.88 -4.19 8.09
N ARG A 56 -16.92 -3.90 7.31
CA ARG A 56 -18.34 -4.17 7.62
C ARG A 56 -19.01 -4.70 6.36
N ASP A 57 -19.65 -5.86 6.46
CA ASP A 57 -20.39 -6.49 5.34
C ASP A 57 -19.56 -6.63 4.06
N GLY A 58 -18.26 -6.97 4.21
CA GLY A 58 -17.34 -7.13 3.08
C GLY A 58 -16.80 -5.82 2.48
N ALA A 59 -17.25 -4.66 2.96
CA ALA A 59 -16.78 -3.35 2.54
C ALA A 59 -15.91 -2.69 3.62
N TRP A 60 -14.99 -1.82 3.20
CA TRP A 60 -14.20 -1.00 4.10
C TRP A 60 -14.87 0.35 4.32
N TRP A 61 -14.81 0.84 5.54
CA TRP A 61 -15.45 2.08 5.98
C TRP A 61 -14.48 2.90 6.81
N VAL A 62 -14.50 4.22 6.64
CA VAL A 62 -13.80 5.18 7.50
C VAL A 62 -14.80 5.89 8.40
N GLU A 63 -14.42 6.10 9.65
CA GLU A 63 -15.16 6.91 10.62
C GLU A 63 -14.22 7.82 11.40
N ASP A 64 -14.67 9.04 11.70
CA ASP A 64 -13.96 9.97 12.57
C ASP A 64 -14.26 9.63 14.05
N LEU A 65 -13.22 9.55 14.88
CA LEU A 65 -13.33 9.20 16.30
C LEU A 65 -13.46 10.44 17.19
N LYS A 66 -14.29 11.40 16.78
CA LYS A 66 -14.45 12.72 17.42
C LYS A 66 -13.11 13.46 17.51
N SER A 67 -12.40 13.48 16.40
CA SER A 67 -11.12 14.15 16.30
C SER A 67 -11.26 15.67 16.45
N ARG A 68 -10.17 16.35 16.83
CA ARG A 68 -10.21 17.80 17.07
C ARG A 68 -10.34 18.60 15.77
N ASN A 69 -9.72 18.12 14.70
CA ASN A 69 -9.63 18.84 13.42
C ASN A 69 -10.53 18.24 12.33
N GLY A 70 -11.23 17.13 12.63
CA GLY A 70 -12.01 16.37 11.67
C GLY A 70 -11.14 15.54 10.72
N THR A 71 -11.78 14.55 10.12
CA THR A 71 -11.24 13.74 9.04
C THR A 71 -11.78 14.26 7.71
N LEU A 72 -10.93 14.35 6.70
CA LEU A 72 -11.32 14.68 5.32
C LEU A 72 -11.22 13.42 4.46
N LEU A 73 -12.25 13.12 3.67
CA LEU A 73 -12.25 12.07 2.65
C LEU A 73 -12.34 12.72 1.27
N ASN A 74 -11.33 12.51 0.43
CA ASN A 74 -11.21 13.12 -0.90
C ASN A 74 -11.41 14.65 -0.90
N GLY A 75 -10.86 15.31 0.13
CA GLY A 75 -10.96 16.76 0.33
C GLY A 75 -12.26 17.25 1.00
N ASN A 76 -13.24 16.38 1.25
CA ASN A 76 -14.51 16.73 1.88
C ASN A 76 -14.56 16.31 3.35
N ALA A 77 -15.17 17.11 4.22
CA ALA A 77 -15.31 16.76 5.64
C ALA A 77 -16.18 15.51 5.83
N LEU A 78 -15.64 14.54 6.57
CA LEU A 78 -16.33 13.31 6.93
C LEU A 78 -17.29 13.60 8.09
N VAL A 79 -18.58 13.73 7.79
CA VAL A 79 -19.63 14.03 8.78
C VAL A 79 -20.31 12.79 9.34
N ALA A 80 -20.20 11.65 8.65
CA ALA A 80 -20.72 10.35 9.04
C ALA A 80 -19.78 9.26 8.49
N PRO A 81 -19.82 8.02 9.03
CA PRO A 81 -19.06 6.92 8.47
C PRO A 81 -19.31 6.76 6.97
N ALA A 82 -18.24 6.62 6.18
CA ALA A 82 -18.31 6.52 4.73
C ALA A 82 -17.57 5.28 4.23
N GLN A 83 -18.09 4.66 3.17
CA GLN A 83 -17.45 3.52 2.54
C GLN A 83 -16.19 3.98 1.79
N LEU A 84 -15.08 3.28 2.00
CA LEU A 84 -13.81 3.46 1.31
C LEU A 84 -13.74 2.63 0.02
N ARG A 85 -13.11 3.21 -0.99
CA ARG A 85 -12.77 2.59 -2.27
C ARG A 85 -11.27 2.71 -2.52
N SER A 86 -10.70 1.81 -3.32
CA SER A 86 -9.28 1.92 -3.70
C SER A 86 -9.02 3.27 -4.38
N GLY A 87 -7.91 3.90 -4.02
CA GLY A 87 -7.52 5.25 -4.45
C GLY A 87 -8.13 6.38 -3.61
N ASP A 88 -9.00 6.10 -2.63
CA ASP A 88 -9.56 7.14 -1.77
C ASP A 88 -8.49 7.75 -0.87
N ARG A 89 -8.54 9.08 -0.71
CA ARG A 89 -7.60 9.83 0.12
C ARG A 89 -8.24 10.26 1.44
N ILE A 90 -7.62 9.85 2.52
CA ILE A 90 -8.01 10.16 3.89
C ILE A 90 -6.98 11.14 4.44
N LYS A 91 -7.43 12.35 4.75
CA LYS A 91 -6.58 13.37 5.37
C LYS A 91 -6.97 13.58 6.83
N ILE A 92 -5.99 13.40 7.71
CA ILE A 92 -6.11 13.63 9.15
C ILE A 92 -5.02 14.61 9.58
N GLY A 93 -5.43 15.72 10.20
CA GLY A 93 -4.49 16.80 10.51
C GLY A 93 -3.81 17.34 9.24
N LEU A 94 -2.48 17.23 9.17
CA LEU A 94 -1.69 17.60 7.99
C LEU A 94 -1.32 16.42 7.09
N ILE A 95 -1.60 15.19 7.53
CA ILE A 95 -1.18 13.98 6.85
C ILE A 95 -2.31 13.46 5.97
N GLU A 96 -1.96 13.11 4.73
CA GLU A 96 -2.84 12.48 3.77
C GLU A 96 -2.37 11.06 3.51
N LEU A 97 -3.31 10.13 3.56
CA LEU A 97 -3.13 8.70 3.34
C LEU A 97 -4.01 8.28 2.16
N GLU A 98 -3.51 7.44 1.28
CA GLU A 98 -4.29 6.82 0.21
C GLU A 98 -4.60 5.37 0.60
N PHE A 99 -5.87 5.01 0.49
CA PHE A 99 -6.37 3.68 0.76
C PHE A 99 -6.41 2.88 -0.54
N ASP A 100 -5.66 1.79 -0.60
CA ASP A 100 -5.62 0.93 -1.77
C ASP A 100 -5.95 -0.51 -1.44
N ILE A 101 -6.85 -1.09 -2.23
CA ILE A 101 -7.09 -2.53 -2.24
C ILE A 101 -6.16 -3.09 -3.30
N ILE A 102 -4.88 -3.20 -2.97
CA ILE A 102 -3.94 -3.88 -3.85
C ILE A 102 -4.34 -5.35 -3.84
N ALA A 103 -4.93 -5.81 -4.94
CA ALA A 103 -5.00 -7.22 -5.14
C ALA A 103 -3.58 -7.74 -5.21
N ALA A 104 -3.19 -8.60 -4.25
CA ALA A 104 -2.01 -9.42 -4.41
C ALA A 104 -2.03 -9.95 -5.86
N PRO A 105 -0.94 -9.78 -6.63
CA PRO A 105 -0.95 -10.13 -8.04
C PRO A 105 -1.42 -11.58 -8.12
N ALA A 106 -2.61 -11.78 -8.69
CA ALA A 106 -3.13 -13.10 -8.92
C ALA A 106 -2.15 -13.83 -9.85
N GLU A 107 -2.05 -15.14 -9.69
CA GLU A 107 -1.25 -16.00 -10.55
C GLU A 107 -1.54 -15.65 -12.03
N GLY A 108 -0.50 -15.27 -12.80
CA GLY A 108 -0.65 -14.81 -14.19
C GLY A 108 -0.82 -13.30 -14.40
N THR A 109 -0.67 -12.47 -13.36
CA THR A 109 -0.66 -11.00 -13.52
C THR A 109 0.53 -10.57 -14.38
N ARG A 110 0.25 -10.01 -15.57
CA ARG A 110 1.26 -9.56 -16.52
C ARG A 110 1.64 -8.11 -16.20
N LEU A 111 2.84 -7.91 -15.65
CA LEU A 111 3.42 -6.57 -15.48
C LEU A 111 3.94 -6.07 -16.83
N THR A 112 3.55 -4.85 -17.22
CA THR A 112 4.06 -4.20 -18.44
C THR A 112 5.07 -3.14 -18.02
N ALA A 113 6.34 -3.30 -18.37
CA ALA A 113 7.33 -2.26 -18.15
C ALA A 113 7.09 -1.11 -19.14
N ILE A 114 6.97 0.13 -18.65
CA ILE A 114 7.02 1.34 -19.49
C ILE A 114 8.47 1.80 -19.61
N GLU A 115 8.87 2.22 -20.82
CA GLU A 115 10.25 2.64 -21.11
C GLU A 115 10.57 4.00 -20.45
N GLY A 116 11.74 4.10 -19.82
CA GLY A 116 12.25 5.34 -19.23
C GLY A 116 13.76 5.26 -18.94
N PRO A 117 14.46 6.40 -18.81
CA PRO A 117 15.89 6.39 -18.51
C PRO A 117 16.14 5.78 -17.12
N LEU A 118 16.95 4.73 -17.08
CA LEU A 118 17.42 4.09 -15.84
C LEU A 118 18.47 5.00 -15.20
N ALA A 119 18.07 5.74 -14.16
CA ALA A 119 19.06 6.18 -13.18
C ALA A 119 19.46 4.96 -12.33
N PRO A 120 20.75 4.75 -11.99
CA PRO A 120 21.11 3.73 -11.02
C PRO A 120 20.49 4.11 -9.67
N ALA A 121 19.43 3.42 -9.28
CA ALA A 121 18.76 3.60 -8.00
C ALA A 121 18.34 2.22 -7.47
N GLU A 122 18.67 1.94 -6.21
CA GLU A 122 17.97 0.92 -5.43
C GLU A 122 16.49 1.33 -5.38
N LEU A 123 15.62 0.56 -6.06
CA LEU A 123 14.18 0.76 -6.00
C LEU A 123 13.62 -0.16 -4.93
N ALA A 124 13.23 0.40 -3.78
CA ALA A 124 12.31 -0.28 -2.89
C ALA A 124 11.00 -0.50 -3.65
N ILE A 125 10.52 -1.75 -3.71
CA ILE A 125 9.30 -2.13 -4.43
C ILE A 125 8.09 -1.70 -3.60
N ALA A 126 7.90 -0.39 -3.52
CA ALA A 126 6.76 0.30 -2.92
C ALA A 126 5.88 0.95 -4.01
N SER A 127 6.05 0.56 -5.27
CA SER A 127 5.38 1.17 -6.40
C SER A 127 4.90 0.12 -7.38
N THR A 128 3.71 0.36 -7.92
CA THR A 128 2.97 -0.49 -8.87
C THR A 128 3.71 -0.66 -10.22
N LEU A 129 4.92 -0.13 -10.36
CA LEU A 129 5.70 -0.25 -11.59
C LEU A 129 7.20 0.06 -11.41
N ALA A 130 8.07 -0.88 -11.78
CA ALA A 130 9.52 -0.72 -11.86
C ALA A 130 9.99 -0.92 -13.31
N VAL A 131 10.88 -0.04 -13.80
CA VAL A 131 11.45 -0.10 -15.15
C VAL A 131 12.80 -0.82 -15.08
N ILE A 132 12.95 -1.93 -15.81
CA ILE A 132 14.18 -2.75 -15.78
C ILE A 132 14.54 -3.21 -17.21
N GLY A 133 15.71 -2.78 -17.70
CA GLY A 133 16.32 -3.28 -18.96
C GLY A 133 16.22 -2.35 -20.19
N ARG A 134 16.77 -2.83 -21.32
CA ARG A 134 16.62 -2.21 -22.66
C ARG A 134 15.85 -3.19 -23.56
N GLY A 135 14.68 -2.77 -24.07
CA GLY A 135 13.87 -3.53 -25.04
C GLY A 135 12.67 -4.28 -24.45
N PRO A 136 11.76 -4.79 -25.31
CA PRO A 136 10.51 -5.42 -24.90
C PRO A 136 10.80 -6.72 -24.17
N SER A 137 10.69 -6.68 -22.85
CA SER A 137 10.92 -7.84 -21.99
C SER A 137 9.68 -8.10 -21.15
N THR A 138 9.21 -9.34 -21.14
CA THR A 138 8.18 -9.81 -20.20
C THR A 138 8.85 -10.30 -18.92
N ILE A 139 8.27 -9.95 -17.77
CA ILE A 139 8.68 -10.50 -16.46
C ILE A 139 7.70 -11.62 -16.11
N ASP A 140 8.21 -12.85 -15.99
CA ASP A 140 7.44 -13.98 -15.48
C ASP A 140 7.56 -14.06 -13.95
N VAL A 141 6.42 -13.93 -13.26
CA VAL A 141 6.30 -14.14 -11.83
C VAL A 141 5.95 -15.62 -11.59
N GLY A 142 6.91 -16.41 -11.11
CA GLY A 142 6.64 -17.80 -10.73
C GLY A 142 5.82 -17.89 -9.44
N ALA A 143 5.04 -18.96 -9.27
CA ALA A 143 4.20 -19.20 -8.09
C ALA A 143 4.97 -19.10 -6.76
N ASP A 144 6.19 -19.64 -6.72
CA ASP A 144 7.05 -19.59 -5.53
C ASP A 144 7.47 -18.16 -5.17
N ALA A 145 7.66 -17.30 -6.18
CA ALA A 145 8.04 -15.90 -5.98
C ALA A 145 6.87 -15.04 -5.53
N ALA A 146 5.65 -15.33 -5.99
CA ALA A 146 4.44 -14.61 -5.58
C ALA A 146 4.06 -14.87 -4.10
N ALA A 147 4.44 -16.03 -3.56
CA ALA A 147 4.16 -16.43 -2.18
C ALA A 147 5.28 -16.08 -1.18
N SER A 148 6.38 -15.48 -1.64
CA SER A 148 7.56 -15.22 -0.81
C SER A 148 7.62 -13.76 -0.33
N GLU A 149 8.10 -13.55 0.91
CA GLU A 149 8.35 -12.20 1.48
C GLU A 149 9.47 -11.45 0.74
N HIS A 150 10.44 -12.17 0.18
CA HIS A 150 11.56 -11.61 -0.58
C HIS A 150 11.72 -12.34 -1.93
N ALA A 151 11.99 -11.57 -3.00
CA ALA A 151 12.27 -12.13 -4.31
C ALA A 151 13.29 -11.28 -5.09
N GLN A 152 14.17 -11.96 -5.84
CA GLN A 152 15.14 -11.35 -6.75
C GLN A 152 14.68 -11.47 -8.21
N ILE A 153 14.92 -10.42 -8.99
CA ILE A 153 14.71 -10.43 -10.45
C ILE A 153 16.03 -10.82 -11.13
N ARG A 154 16.03 -11.87 -11.96
CA ARG A 154 17.20 -12.29 -12.74
C ARG A 154 16.87 -12.45 -14.22
N LEU A 155 17.81 -12.07 -15.07
CA LEU A 155 17.73 -12.34 -16.51
C LEU A 155 18.16 -13.79 -16.80
N ARG A 156 17.30 -14.57 -17.45
CA ARG A 156 17.63 -15.91 -17.98
C ARG A 156 17.10 -16.06 -19.39
N GLU A 157 17.94 -16.48 -20.32
CA GLU A 157 17.56 -16.81 -21.70
C GLU A 157 16.80 -15.67 -22.42
N GLY A 158 17.12 -14.41 -22.10
CA GLY A 158 16.47 -13.23 -22.71
C GLY A 158 15.12 -12.85 -22.09
N ALA A 159 14.67 -13.52 -21.02
CA ALA A 159 13.48 -13.18 -20.25
C ALA A 159 13.84 -12.88 -18.78
N TRP A 160 13.17 -11.91 -18.19
CA TRP A 160 13.32 -11.62 -16.75
C TRP A 160 12.42 -12.55 -15.95
N ARG A 161 12.96 -13.14 -14.88
CA ARG A 161 12.21 -14.02 -13.97
C ARG A 161 12.40 -13.58 -12.54
N LEU A 162 11.31 -13.59 -11.77
CA LEU A 162 11.36 -13.47 -10.32
C LEU A 162 11.67 -14.84 -9.70
N ARG A 163 12.58 -14.85 -8.73
CA ARG A 163 12.85 -16.01 -7.89
C ARG A 163 12.74 -15.64 -6.42
N PRO A 164 12.16 -16.50 -5.58
CA PRO A 164 12.19 -16.32 -4.15
C PRO A 164 13.64 -16.34 -3.64
N CYS A 165 13.93 -15.58 -2.60
CA CYS A 165 15.22 -15.58 -1.92
C CYS A 165 15.02 -15.42 -0.41
N ASP A 166 16.02 -15.83 0.37
CA ASP A 166 16.05 -15.56 1.80
C ASP A 166 16.39 -14.07 2.07
N SER A 167 16.21 -13.61 3.31
CA SER A 167 16.39 -12.22 3.75
C SER A 167 17.80 -11.65 3.61
N ASP A 168 18.77 -12.44 3.15
CA ASP A 168 20.17 -12.09 2.91
C ASP A 168 20.44 -11.83 1.41
N CYS A 169 19.55 -11.05 0.77
CA CYS A 169 19.72 -10.66 -0.62
C CYS A 169 20.81 -9.57 -0.72
N PRO A 170 21.88 -9.76 -1.52
CA PRO A 170 22.81 -8.67 -1.78
C PRO A 170 22.07 -7.53 -2.50
N THR A 171 22.21 -6.32 -1.96
CA THR A 171 21.70 -5.07 -2.54
C THR A 171 22.45 -4.68 -3.80
#